data_AF-A0A6B1CN86-F1
#
_entry.id   AF-A0A6B1CN86-F1
#
_cell.length_a   1.000
_cell.length_b   1.000
_cell.length_c   1.000
_cell.angle_alpha   90.00
_cell.angle_beta   90.00
_cell.angle_gamma   90.00
#
_symmetry.space_group_name_H-M   'P 1'
#
loop_
_entity.id
_entity.type
_entity.pdbx_description
1 polymer ?
#
loop_
_entity_poly.entity_id
_entity_poly.type
_entity_poly.pdbx_seq_one_letter_code
_entity_poly.pdbx_strand_id
1 'polypeptide(L)' 'MQTKLTLRLEEQLIERAKAHAKKRGKSVSQMVADYFSLLDRDDQPETLPPITRSLRGALKGAVVDEDTYREYLEEKYL' A
#
# COMPACT_ATOMS: atom_id res chain seq x y z
N MET A 1 18.41 8.54 19.57
CA MET A 1 19.29 9.67 19.20
C MET A 1 18.88 10.13 17.81
N GLN A 2 18.83 11.44 17.53
CA GLN A 2 18.50 11.94 16.18
C GLN A 2 19.80 12.34 15.47
N THR A 3 20.06 11.74 14.32
CA THR A 3 21.22 12.04 13.47
C THR A 3 20.76 12.72 12.18
N LYS A 4 21.61 13.60 11.63
CA LYS A 4 21.29 14.33 10.40
C LYS A 4 21.89 13.60 9.20
N LEU A 5 21.04 13.21 8.26
CA LEU A 5 21.45 12.74 6.94
C LEU A 5 21.41 13.91 5.95
N THR A 6 22.48 14.09 5.17
CA THR A 6 22.54 15.10 4.11
C THR A 6 22.70 14.40 2.77
N LEU A 7 21.79 14.63 1.83
CA LEU A 7 21.79 14.04 0.49
C LEU A 7 22.13 15.11 -0.55
N ARG A 8 22.96 14.76 -1.53
CA ARG A 8 23.20 15.59 -2.73
C ARG A 8 22.21 15.16 -3.81
N LEU A 9 21.38 16.08 -4.25
CA LEU A 9 20.30 15.84 -5.21
C LEU A 9 20.18 17.05 -6.13
N GLU A 10 19.66 16.83 -7.33
CA GLU A 10 19.33 17.90 -8.27
C GLU A 10 18.26 18.83 -7.69
N GLU A 11 18.40 20.13 -7.93
CA GLU A 11 17.49 21.16 -7.39
C GLU A 11 16.03 20.91 -7.80
N GLN A 12 15.80 20.54 -9.06
CA GLN A 12 14.47 20.21 -9.57
C GLN A 12 13.83 19.01 -8.84
N LEU A 13 14.65 18.08 -8.34
CA LEU A 13 14.16 16.94 -7.58
C LEU A 13 13.77 17.36 -6.15
N ILE A 14 14.56 18.24 -5.53
CA ILE A 14 14.26 18.81 -4.21
C ILE A 14 12.92 19.55 -4.24
N GLU A 15 12.68 20.37 -5.26
CA GLU A 15 11.43 21.13 -5.37
C GLU A 15 10.20 20.24 -5.59
N ARG A 16 10.31 19.20 -6.43
CA ARG A 16 9.24 18.20 -6.58
C ARG A 16 8.96 17.47 -5.27
N ALA A 17 10.00 17.09 -4.52
CA ALA A 17 9.85 16.43 -3.23
C ALA A 17 9.12 17.33 -2.22
N LYS A 18 9.50 18.62 -2.12
CA LYS A 18 8.82 19.60 -1.25
C LYS A 18 7.36 19.79 -1.64
N ALA A 19 7.05 19.94 -2.92
CA ALA A 19 5.68 20.10 -3.40
C ALA A 19 4.81 18.88 -3.04
N HIS A 20 5.34 17.67 -3.26
CA HIS A 20 4.65 16.43 -2.90
C HIS A 20 4.46 16.29 -1.38
N ALA A 21 5.47 16.66 -0.59
CA ALA A 21 5.41 16.61 0.87
C ALA A 21 4.33 17.57 1.40
N LYS A 22 4.30 18.81 0.88
CA LYS A 22 3.29 19.82 1.23
C LYS A 22 1.87 19.34 0.92
N LYS A 23 1.65 18.74 -0.26
CA LYS A 23 0.34 18.18 -0.64
C LYS A 23 -0.14 17.10 0.33
N ARG A 24 0.78 16.36 0.93
CA ARG A 24 0.50 15.29 1.91
C ARG A 24 0.56 15.75 3.36
N GLY A 25 0.77 17.04 3.63
CA GLY A 25 0.90 17.58 4.99
C GLY A 25 2.14 17.06 5.75
N LYS A 26 3.20 16.63 5.04
CA LYS A 26 4.43 16.08 5.62
C LYS A 26 5.64 16.95 5.26
N SER A 27 6.71 16.83 6.04
CA SER A 27 8.03 17.34 5.65
C SER A 27 8.74 16.35 4.72
N VAL A 28 9.72 16.84 3.94
CA VAL A 28 10.56 15.96 3.10
C VAL A 28 11.32 14.97 3.99
N SER A 29 11.82 15.40 5.15
CA SER A 29 12.49 14.53 6.12
C SER A 29 11.57 13.41 6.61
N GLN A 30 10.31 13.71 6.91
CA GLN A 30 9.33 12.67 7.31
C GLN A 30 9.05 11.70 6.17
N MET A 31 8.90 12.20 4.93
CA MET A 31 8.68 11.34 3.77
C MET A 31 9.84 10.37 3.53
N VAL A 32 11.08 10.83 3.69
CA VAL A 32 12.27 9.98 3.55
C VAL A 32 12.42 9.03 4.74
N ALA A 33 12.11 9.47 5.96
CA ALA A 33 12.10 8.58 7.13
C ALA A 33 11.08 7.45 6.97
N ASP A 34 9.87 7.75 6.49
CA ASP A 34 8.84 6.76 6.18
C ASP A 34 9.37 5.75 5.13
N TYR A 35 10.05 6.23 4.09
CA TYR A 35 10.66 5.36 3.08
C TYR A 35 11.75 4.45 3.68
N PHE A 36 12.67 5.00 4.48
CA PHE A 36 13.71 4.19 5.12
C PHE A 36 13.16 3.18 6.11
N SER A 37 12.02 3.46 6.76
CA SER A 37 11.37 2.48 7.63
C SER A 37 10.89 1.21 6.89
N LEU A 38 10.77 1.28 5.56
CA LEU A 38 10.45 0.13 4.72
C LEU A 38 11.69 -0.71 4.40
N LEU A 39 12.91 -0.16 4.50
CA LEU A 39 14.15 -0.91 4.27
C LEU A 39 14.43 -1.92 5.37
N ASP A 40 13.96 -1.65 6.59
CA ASP A 40 14.08 -2.55 7.75
C ASP A 40 13.03 -3.69 7.74
N ARG A 41 12.13 -3.69 6.75
CA ARG A 41 11.24 -4.83 6.53
C ARG A 41 12.03 -5.87 5.73
N ASP A 42 12.70 -6.77 6.45
CA ASP A 42 13.06 -8.07 5.89
C ASP A 42 11.82 -8.64 5.15
N ASP A 43 12.06 -9.39 4.07
CA ASP A 43 11.11 -10.16 3.26
C ASP A 43 10.35 -11.25 4.07
N GLN A 44 10.06 -10.99 5.33
CA GLN A 44 9.05 -11.66 6.12
C GLN A 44 7.79 -11.71 5.26
N PRO A 45 7.32 -12.90 4.85
CA PRO A 45 6.14 -13.00 4.03
C PRO A 45 5.04 -12.28 4.77
N GLU A 46 4.53 -11.18 4.18
CA GLU A 46 3.51 -10.35 4.81
C GLU A 46 2.43 -11.29 5.35
N THR A 47 2.37 -11.39 6.68
CA THR A 47 1.36 -12.23 7.31
C THR A 47 0.04 -11.56 6.98
N LEU A 48 -0.69 -12.15 6.03
CA LEU A 48 -1.94 -11.57 5.58
C LEU A 48 -2.82 -11.30 6.80
N PRO A 49 -3.41 -10.08 6.89
CA PRO A 49 -4.37 -9.76 7.93
C PRO A 49 -5.44 -10.87 8.03
N PRO A 50 -6.00 -11.15 9.21
CA PRO A 50 -6.86 -12.33 9.42
C PRO A 50 -7.98 -12.50 8.37
N ILE A 51 -8.62 -11.38 7.98
CA ILE A 51 -9.67 -11.36 6.96
C ILE A 51 -9.10 -11.68 5.56
N THR A 52 -8.01 -11.02 5.16
CA THR A 52 -7.39 -11.28 3.86
C THR A 52 -6.84 -12.71 3.77
N ARG A 53 -6.35 -13.26 4.89
CA ARG A 53 -5.92 -14.65 5.01
C ARG A 53 -7.08 -15.63 4.83
N SER A 54 -8.23 -15.37 5.44
CA SER A 54 -9.40 -16.25 5.30
C SER A 54 -10.01 -16.20 3.90
N LEU A 55 -9.92 -15.07 3.22
CA LEU A 55 -10.42 -14.89 1.85
C LEU A 55 -9.44 -15.38 0.77
N ARG A 56 -8.12 -15.41 1.05
CA ARG A 56 -7.13 -15.83 0.07
C ARG A 56 -7.38 -17.27 -0.36
N GLY A 57 -7.71 -17.45 -1.64
CA GLY A 57 -7.97 -18.77 -2.24
C GLY A 57 -9.40 -19.26 -2.07
N ALA A 58 -10.31 -18.48 -1.48
CA ALA A 58 -11.72 -18.84 -1.33
C ALA A 58 -12.43 -19.13 -2.67
N LEU A 59 -11.93 -18.55 -3.77
CA LEU A 59 -12.42 -18.78 -5.14
C LEU A 59 -11.43 -19.54 -6.02
N LYS A 60 -10.44 -20.22 -5.44
CA LYS A 60 -9.42 -20.93 -6.23
C LYS A 60 -10.07 -22.05 -7.03
N GLY A 61 -10.06 -21.94 -8.35
CA GLY A 61 -10.66 -22.92 -9.27
C GLY A 61 -12.15 -22.75 -9.48
N ALA A 62 -12.78 -21.73 -8.89
CA ALA A 62 -14.15 -21.36 -9.23
C ALA A 62 -14.18 -20.66 -10.59
N VAL A 63 -15.11 -21.06 -11.46
CA VAL A 63 -15.47 -20.31 -12.66
C VAL A 63 -16.66 -19.45 -12.26
N VAL A 64 -16.39 -18.18 -11.98
CA VAL A 64 -17.39 -17.20 -11.60
C VAL A 64 -17.43 -16.15 -12.71
N ASP A 65 -18.59 -16.01 -13.32
CA ASP A 65 -18.89 -14.98 -14.31
C ASP A 65 -19.98 -14.02 -13.78
N GLU A 66 -20.32 -13.01 -14.59
CA GLU A 66 -21.32 -12.02 -14.20
C GLU A 66 -22.71 -12.64 -14.00
N ASP A 67 -23.04 -13.70 -14.72
CA ASP A 67 -24.34 -14.34 -14.62
C ASP A 67 -24.45 -15.14 -13.32
N THR A 68 -23.38 -15.83 -12.91
CA THR A 68 -23.26 -16.45 -11.58
C THR A 68 -23.50 -15.44 -10.45
N TYR A 69 -23.01 -14.21 -10.62
CA TYR A 69 -23.23 -13.14 -9.64
C TYR A 69 -24.68 -12.62 -9.65
N ARG A 70 -25.31 -12.50 -10.81
CA ARG A 70 -26.71 -12.08 -10.94
C ARG A 70 -27.65 -13.11 -10.32
N GLU A 71 -27.45 -14.40 -10.61
CA GLU A 71 -28.24 -15.49 -10.00
C GLU A 71 -28.15 -15.47 -8.47
N TYR A 72 -26.94 -15.28 -7.91
CA TYR A 72 -26.76 -15.13 -6.47
C TYR A 72 -27.53 -13.94 -5.89
N LEU A 73 -27.53 -12.79 -6.60
CA LEU A 73 -28.27 -11.61 -6.16
C LEU A 73 -29.78 -11.84 -6.20
N GLU A 74 -30.28 -12.55 -7.20
CA GLU A 74 -31.69 -12.91 -7.28
C GLU A 74 -32.07 -13.81 -6.10
N GLU A 75 -31.37 -14.93 -5.87
CA GLU A 75 -31.66 -15.86 -4.77
C GLU A 75 -31.58 -15.18 -3.39
N LYS A 76 -30.67 -14.23 -3.22
CA LYS A 76 -30.46 -13.57 -1.93
C LYS A 76 -31.52 -12.53 -1.59
N TYR A 77 -32.11 -11.87 -2.59
CA TYR A 77 -32.93 -10.67 -2.40
C TYR A 77 -34.35 -10.77 -2.97
N LEU A 78 -34.67 -11.78 -3.79
CA LEU A 78 -35.98 -12.02 -4.39
C LEU A 78 -36.58 -13.35 -3.89
#